data_AF-A0A3B1CUB0-F1
#
_entry.id   AF-A0A3B1CUB0-F1
#
_cell.length_a   1.000
_cell.length_b   1.000
_cell.length_c   1.000
_cell.angle_alpha   90.00
_cell.angle_beta   90.00
_cell.angle_gamma   90.00
#
_symmetry.space_group_name_H-M   'P 1'
#
loop_
_entity.id
_entity.type
_entity.pdbx_description
1 polymer ?
#
loop_
_entity_poly.entity_id
_entity_poly.type
_entity_poly.pdbx_seq_one_letter_code
_entity_poly.pdbx_strand_id
1 'polypeptide(L)'
;MKKLSFLFALFILLWASPGFGYEYQLYKNEENFGIVVFPKAQLPEELDQYIQSLLLTPVESGEAVMRSGSKGENETFMMPLDVQKKHSIEKFMVIQVLAQFRMMIGIFDPEWGLTLPSSIFGFEEMKKNIPKTLDVFRGNNKRKAIHWQEKSKSTPGPKLRSMPISGR
;
A
#
# COMPACT_ATOMS: atom_id res chain seq x y z
N MET A 1 -38.03 25.22 -42.99
CA MET A 1 -38.33 24.01 -42.20
C MET A 1 -37.12 23.09 -42.28
N LYS A 2 -36.28 23.09 -41.23
CA LYS A 2 -35.05 22.30 -41.15
C LYS A 2 -35.13 21.36 -39.94
N LYS A 3 -34.60 20.18 -40.19
CA LYS A 3 -34.58 18.91 -39.47
C LYS A 3 -33.93 18.94 -38.07
N LEU A 4 -34.46 18.06 -37.20
CA LEU A 4 -33.78 17.03 -36.38
C LEU A 4 -33.16 17.37 -35.01
N SER A 5 -33.48 16.46 -34.07
CA SER A 5 -32.91 16.20 -32.73
C SER A 5 -33.24 17.24 -31.64
N PHE A 6 -33.78 16.88 -30.48
CA PHE A 6 -33.28 15.88 -29.54
C PHE A 6 -34.44 15.21 -28.77
N LEU A 7 -34.59 13.89 -28.96
CA LEU A 7 -35.07 13.00 -27.89
C LEU A 7 -33.82 12.54 -27.10
N PHE A 8 -33.99 12.24 -25.82
CA PHE A 8 -32.97 11.91 -24.79
C PHE A 8 -32.42 13.09 -23.99
N ALA A 9 -33.31 13.77 -23.24
CA ALA A 9 -32.94 14.46 -22.01
C ALA A 9 -33.61 13.79 -20.78
N LEU A 10 -33.74 12.46 -20.81
CA LEU A 10 -34.34 11.69 -19.71
C LEU A 10 -33.75 10.28 -19.65
N PHE A 11 -32.47 10.15 -19.29
CA PHE A 11 -31.90 9.02 -18.53
C PHE A 11 -30.39 9.20 -18.29
N ILE A 12 -29.97 10.33 -17.70
CA ILE A 12 -28.67 10.39 -17.00
C ILE A 12 -28.97 10.66 -15.52
N LEU A 13 -29.80 9.78 -14.96
CA LEU A 13 -30.12 9.71 -13.53
C LEU A 13 -29.77 8.34 -12.94
N LEU A 14 -28.93 7.56 -13.63
CA LEU A 14 -28.26 6.40 -13.08
C LEU A 14 -26.78 6.53 -13.40
N TRP A 15 -25.95 6.52 -12.35
CA TRP A 15 -24.47 6.47 -12.27
C TRP A 15 -23.89 7.53 -11.33
N ALA A 16 -24.71 8.19 -10.52
CA ALA A 16 -24.30 8.51 -9.16
C ALA A 16 -24.76 7.35 -8.25
N SER A 17 -24.03 6.23 -8.25
CA SER A 17 -24.22 5.23 -7.19
C SER A 17 -23.61 5.81 -5.91
N PRO A 18 -24.40 6.09 -4.86
CA PRO A 18 -23.81 6.32 -3.54
C PRO A 18 -23.23 4.97 -3.08
N GLY A 19 -21.90 4.84 -3.01
CA GLY A 19 -21.26 3.61 -2.50
C GLY A 19 -19.99 3.10 -3.18
N PHE A 20 -19.27 3.90 -3.97
CA PHE A 20 -17.95 3.52 -4.52
C PHE A 20 -16.81 3.74 -3.52
N GLY A 21 -16.94 3.22 -2.29
CA GLY A 21 -15.85 3.15 -1.33
C GLY A 21 -14.97 1.92 -1.59
N TYR A 22 -13.67 2.03 -1.41
CA TYR A 22 -12.81 0.84 -1.42
C TYR A 22 -13.03 0.07 -0.13
N GLU A 23 -13.32 -1.23 -0.19
CA GLU A 23 -13.31 -2.05 1.02
C GLU A 23 -11.87 -2.34 1.46
N TYR A 24 -11.65 -2.43 2.77
CA TYR A 24 -10.38 -2.90 3.35
C TYR A 24 -10.56 -4.25 4.06
N GLN A 25 -9.44 -4.96 4.21
CA GLN A 25 -9.27 -6.05 5.16
C GLN A 25 -8.22 -5.64 6.19
N LEU A 26 -8.56 -5.68 7.48
CA LEU A 26 -7.64 -5.47 8.59
C LEU A 26 -7.18 -6.83 9.13
N TYR A 27 -5.87 -6.95 9.30
CA TYR A 27 -5.21 -8.03 10.01
C TYR A 27 -4.50 -7.51 11.26
N LYS A 28 -4.38 -8.35 12.28
CA LYS A 28 -3.77 -8.01 13.56
C LYS A 28 -3.02 -9.21 14.16
N ASN A 29 -1.90 -8.96 14.84
CA ASN A 29 -1.22 -9.94 15.70
C ASN A 29 -1.44 -9.68 17.21
N GLU A 30 -0.90 -10.56 18.06
CA GLU A 30 -0.98 -10.46 19.52
C GLU A 30 -0.31 -9.20 20.10
N GLU A 31 0.65 -8.62 19.38
CA GLU A 31 1.33 -7.37 19.74
C GLU A 31 0.50 -6.11 19.39
N ASN A 32 -0.69 -6.30 18.80
CA ASN A 32 -1.56 -5.25 18.28
C ASN A 32 -0.99 -4.43 17.10
N PHE A 33 -0.03 -5.00 16.35
CA PHE A 33 0.37 -4.44 15.06
C PHE A 33 -0.63 -4.81 13.97
N GLY A 34 -0.90 -3.86 13.07
CA GLY A 34 -1.88 -4.02 12.01
C GLY A 34 -1.28 -4.14 10.61
N ILE A 35 -2.00 -4.83 9.73
CA ILE A 35 -1.88 -4.66 8.28
C ILE A 35 -3.28 -4.36 7.72
N VAL A 36 -3.41 -3.25 7.01
CA VAL A 36 -4.63 -2.88 6.30
C VAL A 36 -4.38 -3.10 4.82
N VAL A 37 -5.14 -3.98 4.17
CA VAL A 37 -5.07 -4.20 2.73
C VAL A 37 -6.30 -3.61 2.04
N PHE A 38 -6.10 -2.83 0.98
CA PHE A 38 -7.17 -2.33 0.13
C PHE A 38 -6.72 -2.26 -1.35
N PRO A 39 -7.64 -2.27 -2.31
CA PRO A 39 -9.03 -2.69 -2.14
C PRO A 39 -9.12 -4.20 -1.88
N LYS A 40 -9.95 -4.61 -0.93
CA LYS A 40 -10.15 -6.01 -0.53
C LYS A 40 -10.56 -6.88 -1.71
N ALA A 41 -11.36 -6.36 -2.64
CA ALA A 41 -11.76 -7.08 -3.86
C ALA A 41 -10.59 -7.51 -4.76
N GLN A 42 -9.41 -6.89 -4.59
CA GLN A 42 -8.19 -7.22 -5.33
C GLN A 42 -7.18 -7.99 -4.46
N LEU A 43 -7.48 -8.29 -3.20
CA LEU A 43 -6.61 -9.04 -2.29
C LEU A 43 -6.35 -10.45 -2.85
N PRO A 44 -5.12 -10.77 -3.26
CA PRO A 44 -4.83 -12.09 -3.81
C PRO A 44 -4.66 -13.09 -2.68
N GLU A 45 -5.10 -14.32 -2.91
CA GLU A 45 -5.06 -15.40 -1.91
C GLU A 45 -3.63 -15.63 -1.38
N GLU A 46 -2.62 -15.54 -2.24
CA GLU A 46 -1.22 -15.70 -1.84
C GLU A 46 -0.77 -14.62 -0.84
N LEU A 47 -1.27 -13.39 -0.97
CA LEU A 47 -1.00 -12.30 -0.03
C LEU A 47 -1.71 -12.54 1.31
N ASP A 48 -2.98 -12.96 1.25
CA ASP A 48 -3.76 -13.29 2.45
C ASP A 48 -3.08 -14.41 3.27
N GLN A 49 -2.74 -15.52 2.63
CA GLN A 49 -2.04 -16.64 3.25
C GLN A 49 -0.67 -16.24 3.81
N TYR A 50 0.08 -15.41 3.08
CA TYR A 50 1.37 -14.93 3.56
C TYR A 50 1.24 -14.05 4.81
N ILE A 51 0.30 -13.10 4.84
CA ILE A 51 0.07 -12.26 6.03
C ILE A 51 -0.30 -13.14 7.24
N GLN A 52 -1.18 -14.12 7.04
CA GLN A 52 -1.55 -15.07 8.11
C GLN A 52 -0.38 -15.92 8.59
N SER A 53 0.54 -16.32 7.71
CA SER A 53 1.76 -17.05 8.09
C SER A 53 2.69 -16.26 9.02
N LEU A 54 2.55 -14.94 9.07
CA LEU A 54 3.26 -14.05 9.98
C LEU A 54 2.53 -13.85 11.33
N LEU A 55 1.52 -14.68 11.62
CA LEU A 55 0.67 -14.59 12.83
C LEU A 55 -0.21 -13.33 12.87
N LEU A 56 -0.51 -12.74 11.71
CA LEU A 56 -1.51 -11.68 11.59
C LEU A 56 -2.84 -12.28 11.11
N THR A 57 -3.84 -12.30 11.99
CA THR A 57 -5.17 -12.85 11.69
C THR A 57 -6.12 -11.77 11.17
N PRO A 58 -7.04 -12.10 10.25
CA PRO A 58 -8.05 -11.15 9.80
C PRO A 58 -9.05 -10.87 10.94
N VAL A 59 -9.28 -9.59 11.26
CA VAL A 59 -10.13 -9.21 12.41
C VAL A 59 -11.31 -8.33 12.03
N GLU A 60 -11.23 -7.54 10.95
CA GLU A 60 -12.35 -6.71 10.50
C GLU A 60 -12.23 -6.34 9.01
N SER A 61 -13.37 -6.05 8.39
CA SER A 61 -13.45 -5.46 7.05
C SER A 61 -14.58 -4.44 7.02
N GLY A 62 -14.48 -3.51 6.08
CA GLY A 62 -15.52 -2.52 5.84
C GLY A 62 -15.07 -1.50 4.82
N GLU A 63 -15.77 -0.38 4.74
CA GLU A 63 -15.40 0.72 3.85
C GLU A 63 -14.15 1.44 4.36
N ALA A 64 -13.15 1.59 3.49
CA ALA A 64 -11.96 2.36 3.76
C ALA A 64 -12.27 3.85 3.65
N VAL A 65 -11.67 4.63 4.54
CA VAL A 65 -11.83 6.09 4.57
C VAL A 65 -10.49 6.76 4.30
N MET A 66 -10.51 7.87 3.57
CA MET A 66 -9.33 8.70 3.41
C MET A 66 -8.99 9.34 4.76
N ARG A 67 -7.76 9.10 5.25
CA ARG A 67 -7.30 9.63 6.54
C ARG A 67 -5.87 10.11 6.46
N SER A 68 -5.58 11.19 7.16
CA SER A 68 -4.21 11.67 7.35
C SER A 68 -3.50 10.94 8.49
N GLY A 69 -2.17 10.89 8.42
CA GLY A 69 -1.32 10.44 9.52
C GLY A 69 -1.38 11.35 10.75
N SER A 70 -0.78 10.94 11.88
CA SER A 70 -0.81 11.73 13.13
C SER A 70 -0.18 13.12 13.02
N LYS A 71 0.68 13.34 12.02
CA LYS A 71 1.32 14.64 11.72
C LYS A 71 0.62 15.45 10.64
N GLY A 72 -0.42 14.91 10.00
CA GLY A 72 -1.17 15.59 8.93
C GLY A 72 -0.45 15.74 7.59
N GLU A 73 0.77 15.21 7.45
CA GLU A 73 1.61 15.43 6.26
C GLU A 73 1.17 14.61 5.04
N ASN A 74 0.61 13.43 5.29
CA ASN A 74 0.29 12.43 4.27
C ASN A 74 -1.09 11.85 4.54
N GLU A 75 -1.77 11.43 3.49
CA GLU A 75 -3.09 10.78 3.54
C GLU A 75 -3.16 9.57 2.61
N THR A 76 -3.97 8.59 3.00
CA THR A 76 -4.30 7.43 2.16
C THR A 76 -5.61 6.78 2.64
N PHE A 77 -6.14 5.85 1.87
CA PHE A 77 -7.28 5.03 2.29
C PHE A 77 -6.82 4.01 3.32
N MET A 78 -7.56 3.91 4.43
CA MET A 78 -7.31 2.94 5.50
C MET A 78 -8.58 2.66 6.31
N MET A 79 -8.51 1.80 7.32
CA MET A 79 -9.63 1.55 8.24
C MET A 79 -10.10 2.84 8.94
N PRO A 80 -11.39 2.97 9.30
CA PRO A 80 -11.87 4.07 10.14
C PRO A 80 -11.15 4.18 11.49
N LEU A 81 -11.07 5.38 12.04
CA LEU A 81 -10.41 5.62 13.34
C LEU A 81 -11.07 4.83 14.47
N ASP A 82 -12.38 4.67 14.45
CA ASP A 82 -13.08 3.92 15.49
C ASP A 82 -12.79 2.42 15.42
N VAL A 83 -12.58 1.87 14.22
CA VAL A 83 -12.11 0.49 14.04
C VAL A 83 -10.68 0.34 14.57
N GLN A 84 -9.80 1.30 14.26
CA GLN A 84 -8.44 1.32 14.78
C GLN A 84 -8.43 1.29 16.31
N LYS A 85 -9.25 2.13 16.96
CA LYS A 85 -9.39 2.18 18.43
C LYS A 85 -9.99 0.89 18.99
N LYS A 86 -11.06 0.37 18.38
CA LYS A 86 -11.73 -0.87 18.76
C LYS A 86 -10.76 -2.05 18.86
N HIS A 87 -9.81 -2.13 17.93
CA HIS A 87 -8.81 -3.19 17.87
C HIS A 87 -7.47 -2.83 18.50
N SER A 88 -7.36 -1.67 19.16
CA SER A 88 -6.13 -1.19 19.81
C SER A 88 -4.91 -1.17 18.89
N ILE A 89 -5.11 -0.84 17.61
CA ILE A 89 -4.02 -0.82 16.62
C ILE A 89 -3.28 0.53 16.70
N GLU A 90 -2.04 0.49 17.18
CA GLU A 90 -1.21 1.70 17.29
C GLU A 90 -0.31 1.89 16.06
N LYS A 91 0.33 0.81 15.59
CA LYS A 91 1.26 0.82 14.46
C LYS A 91 0.76 -0.15 13.40
N PHE A 92 0.76 0.27 12.15
CA PHE A 92 0.26 -0.57 11.07
C PHE A 92 0.86 -0.23 9.71
N MET A 93 0.88 -1.22 8.83
CA MET A 93 1.15 -1.04 7.42
C MET A 93 -0.16 -0.88 6.65
N VAL A 94 -0.15 -0.05 5.62
CA VAL A 94 -1.23 0.11 4.65
C VAL A 94 -0.73 -0.43 3.31
N ILE A 95 -1.32 -1.52 2.82
CA ILE A 95 -0.99 -2.15 1.55
C ILE A 95 -2.08 -1.83 0.55
N GLN A 96 -1.75 -1.02 -0.44
CA GLN A 96 -2.58 -0.81 -1.62
C GLN A 96 -2.25 -1.84 -2.68
N VAL A 97 -3.19 -2.72 -3.01
CA VAL A 97 -3.07 -3.67 -4.12
C VAL A 97 -3.40 -2.96 -5.42
N LEU A 98 -2.56 -3.19 -6.42
CA LEU A 98 -2.69 -2.68 -7.78
C LEU A 98 -2.81 -3.85 -8.76
N ALA A 99 -3.10 -3.53 -10.02
CA ALA A 99 -3.11 -4.52 -11.10
C ALA A 99 -1.78 -5.27 -11.22
N GLN A 100 -1.86 -6.54 -11.64
CA GLN A 100 -0.73 -7.45 -11.85
C GLN A 100 0.06 -7.76 -10.57
N PHE A 101 -0.64 -7.86 -9.44
CA PHE A 101 -0.07 -8.19 -8.13
C PHE A 101 1.06 -7.27 -7.67
N ARG A 102 0.98 -6.00 -8.08
CA ARG A 102 1.87 -4.94 -7.63
C ARG A 102 1.26 -4.23 -6.45
N MET A 103 2.09 -3.71 -5.54
CA MET A 103 1.60 -3.11 -4.30
C MET A 103 2.36 -1.85 -3.92
N MET A 104 1.66 -0.94 -3.27
CA MET A 104 2.22 0.25 -2.63
C MET A 104 2.03 0.14 -1.11
N ILE A 105 3.04 0.48 -0.33
CA ILE A 105 3.05 0.26 1.12
C ILE A 105 3.31 1.56 1.86
N GLY A 106 2.31 2.02 2.62
CA GLY A 106 2.45 3.08 3.61
C GLY A 106 2.66 2.49 5.01
N ILE A 107 3.30 3.24 5.91
CA ILE A 107 3.57 2.84 7.28
C ILE A 107 3.02 3.93 8.19
N PHE A 108 2.14 3.56 9.09
CA PHE A 108 1.64 4.43 10.15
C PHE A 108 2.34 4.07 11.46
N ASP A 109 2.95 5.08 12.06
CA ASP A 109 3.45 5.04 13.44
C ASP A 109 3.02 6.36 14.14
N PRO A 110 2.49 6.32 15.37
CA PRO A 110 2.02 7.53 16.06
C PRO A 110 3.11 8.61 16.19
N GLU A 111 4.37 8.21 16.36
CA GLU A 111 5.49 9.13 16.51
C GLU A 111 5.91 9.74 15.17
N TRP A 112 5.87 8.94 14.10
CA TRP A 112 6.39 9.33 12.78
C TRP A 112 5.34 9.90 11.85
N GLY A 113 4.06 9.67 12.13
CA GLY A 113 2.96 9.92 11.22
C GLY A 113 2.77 8.78 10.22
N LEU A 114 2.09 9.11 9.12
CA LEU A 114 1.93 8.23 7.99
C LEU A 114 3.07 8.48 7.01
N THR A 115 3.78 7.44 6.59
CA THR A 115 4.68 7.54 5.44
C THR A 115 3.88 7.45 4.14
N LEU A 116 4.28 8.23 3.13
CA LEU A 116 3.75 7.99 1.79
C LEU A 116 4.17 6.61 1.30
N PRO A 117 3.31 5.96 0.51
CA PRO A 117 3.76 4.83 -0.26
C PRO A 117 4.86 5.30 -1.22
N SER A 118 6.09 4.82 -1.00
CA SER A 118 7.28 5.38 -1.64
C SER A 118 7.63 4.70 -2.96
N SER A 119 7.20 3.45 -3.15
CA SER A 119 7.54 2.66 -4.32
C SER A 119 6.49 1.58 -4.60
N ILE A 120 6.47 1.11 -5.84
CA ILE A 120 5.67 -0.04 -6.26
C ILE A 120 6.54 -1.28 -6.13
N PHE A 121 6.08 -2.25 -5.35
CA PHE A 121 6.76 -3.52 -5.09
C PHE A 121 6.01 -4.68 -5.74
N GLY A 122 6.75 -5.70 -6.16
CA GLY A 122 6.20 -7.02 -6.42
C GLY A 122 6.00 -7.79 -5.11
N PHE A 123 5.36 -8.95 -5.21
CA PHE A 123 5.07 -9.80 -4.06
C PHE A 123 6.35 -10.28 -3.32
N GLU A 124 7.37 -10.69 -4.07
CA GLU A 124 8.63 -11.17 -3.49
C GLU A 124 9.43 -10.08 -2.76
N GLU A 125 9.43 -8.84 -3.28
CA GLU A 125 10.03 -7.71 -2.57
C GLU A 125 9.25 -7.37 -1.29
N MET A 126 7.93 -7.42 -1.32
CA MET A 126 7.10 -7.18 -0.15
C MET A 126 7.37 -8.18 0.97
N LYS A 127 7.45 -9.49 0.67
CA LYS A 127 7.75 -10.55 1.65
C LYS A 127 9.04 -10.31 2.43
N LYS A 128 10.02 -9.65 1.82
CA LYS A 128 11.31 -9.35 2.47
C LYS A 128 11.25 -8.18 3.44
N ASN A 129 10.23 -7.34 3.36
CA ASN A 129 10.21 -6.07 4.05
C ASN A 129 9.08 -5.94 5.09
N ILE A 130 7.99 -6.72 4.96
CA ILE A 130 6.97 -6.80 6.02
C ILE A 130 7.60 -7.23 7.36
N PRO A 131 8.40 -8.32 7.45
CA PRO A 131 9.02 -8.72 8.71
C PRO A 131 9.96 -7.65 9.29
N LYS A 132 10.74 -6.98 8.43
CA LYS A 132 11.63 -5.88 8.85
C LYS A 132 10.85 -4.71 9.46
N THR A 133 9.68 -4.39 8.89
CA THR A 133 8.83 -3.33 9.40
C THR A 133 8.24 -3.71 10.76
N LEU A 134 7.81 -4.97 10.93
CA LEU A 134 7.36 -5.49 12.23
C LEU A 134 8.49 -5.41 13.28
N ASP A 135 9.72 -5.76 12.93
CA ASP A 135 10.86 -5.64 13.86
C ASP A 135 11.14 -4.18 14.25
N VAL A 136 10.94 -3.25 13.32
CA VAL A 136 11.05 -1.82 13.61
C VAL A 136 9.92 -1.36 14.54
N PHE A 137 8.69 -1.86 14.39
CA PHE A 137 7.59 -1.56 15.33
C PHE A 137 7.88 -2.01 16.76
N ARG A 138 8.54 -3.16 16.92
CA ARG A 138 9.01 -3.70 18.22
C ARG A 138 10.12 -2.89 18.88
N GLY A 139 10.69 -1.90 18.18
CA GLY A 139 11.83 -1.14 18.68
C GLY A 139 13.17 -1.88 18.54
N ASN A 140 13.20 -3.04 17.87
CA ASN A 140 14.43 -3.78 17.62
C ASN A 140 15.36 -3.07 16.62
N ASN A 141 14.87 -2.02 15.92
CA ASN A 141 15.60 -1.30 14.88
C ASN A 141 15.20 0.19 14.79
N LYS A 142 16.12 1.05 14.31
CA LYS A 142 15.84 2.48 14.06
C LYS A 142 15.00 2.66 12.79
N ARG A 143 14.14 3.70 12.71
CA ARG A 143 13.33 4.07 11.52
C ARG A 143 14.11 4.03 10.19
N LYS A 144 15.40 4.39 10.19
CA LYS A 144 16.28 4.31 9.01
C LYS A 144 16.47 2.89 8.43
N ALA A 145 16.14 1.84 9.19
CA ALA A 145 16.13 0.46 8.71
C ALA A 145 14.94 0.18 7.77
N ILE A 146 13.89 1.01 7.82
CA ILE A 146 12.83 1.08 6.81
C ILE A 146 13.32 1.93 5.61
N HIS A 147 14.57 1.72 5.19
CA HIS A 147 15.03 2.18 3.89
C HIS A 147 14.76 1.04 2.93
N TRP A 148 13.54 1.02 2.38
CA TRP A 148 13.16 0.11 1.31
C TRP A 148 14.16 0.31 0.18
N GLN A 149 15.05 -0.68 -0.05
CA GLN A 149 16.02 -0.58 -1.13
C GLN A 149 15.26 -0.60 -2.44
N GLU A 150 15.05 0.59 -3.01
CA GLU A 150 14.85 0.74 -4.44
C GLU A 150 16.06 0.06 -5.09
N LYS A 151 15.81 -0.96 -5.91
CA LYS A 151 16.87 -1.64 -6.67
C LYS A 151 17.69 -0.54 -7.32
N SER A 152 18.95 -0.39 -6.91
CA SER A 152 19.89 0.53 -7.56
C SER A 152 19.78 0.28 -9.05
N LYS A 153 19.49 1.32 -9.83
CA LYS A 153 19.55 1.29 -11.29
C LYS A 153 20.75 0.43 -11.70
N SER A 154 20.51 -0.58 -12.52
CA SER A 154 21.53 -1.42 -13.13
C SER A 154 22.75 -0.57 -13.47
N THR A 155 23.88 -0.89 -12.86
CA THR A 155 25.18 -0.33 -13.22
C THR A 155 25.33 -0.44 -14.75
N PRO A 156 25.61 0.65 -15.49
CA PRO A 156 26.00 0.51 -16.88
C PRO A 156 27.24 -0.39 -16.91
N GLY A 157 27.21 -1.43 -17.75
CA GLY A 157 28.34 -2.33 -17.95
C GLY A 157 29.64 -1.56 -18.23
N PRO A 158 30.80 -2.19 -18.01
CA PRO A 158 32.09 -1.50 -18.05
C PRO A 158 32.24 -0.71 -19.36
N LYS A 159 32.55 0.59 -19.23
CA LYS A 159 32.97 1.43 -20.37
C LYS A 159 34.10 0.69 -21.09
N LEU A 160 33.87 0.27 -22.33
CA LEU A 160 34.96 -0.14 -23.21
C LEU A 160 35.97 1.01 -23.26
N ARG A 161 37.16 0.79 -22.70
CA ARG A 161 38.31 1.65 -22.98
C ARG A 161 38.61 1.53 -24.47
N SER A 162 38.49 2.63 -25.19
CA SER A 162 39.16 2.76 -26.49
C SER A 162 40.66 2.59 -26.25
N MET A 163 41.23 1.51 -26.77
CA MET A 163 42.68 1.36 -26.86
C MET A 163 43.19 2.29 -27.97
N PRO A 164 44.30 3.02 -27.76
CA PRO A 164 44.99 3.69 -28.85
C PRO A 164 45.56 2.63 -29.80
N ILE A 165 45.23 2.75 -31.09
CA ILE A 165 45.86 1.96 -32.14
C ILE A 165 47.32 2.40 -32.22
N SER A 166 48.24 1.54 -31.77
CA SER A 166 49.66 1.66 -32.08
C SER A 166 50.04 0.65 -33.14
N GLY A 167 50.69 1.11 -34.21
CA GLY A 167 51.25 0.31 -35.28
C GLY A 167 50.64 0.68 -36.62
N ARG A 168 51.39 0.87 -37.69
CA ARG A 168 52.83 0.80 -37.93
C ARG A 168 53.07 1.49 -39.28
#